data_AF-A0A1G0CQJ7-F1
#
_entry.id   AF-A0A1G0CQJ7-F1
#
_cell.length_a   1.000
_cell.length_b   1.000
_cell.length_c   1.000
_cell.angle_alpha   90.00
_cell.angle_beta   90.00
_cell.angle_gamma   90.00
#
_symmetry.space_group_name_H-M   'P 1'
#
loop_
_entity.id
_entity.type
_entity.pdbx_description
1 polymer ?
#
loop_
_entity_poly.entity_id
_entity_poly.type
_entity_poly.pdbx_seq_one_letter_code
_entity_poly.pdbx_strand_id
1 'polypeptide(L)' 'MRPEDRAQELELAEYERNQAKAIMPKATRPSAKWCTAPGCGERIPDARREAVPGVQCCVACQELNEKNGRV' A
#
# COMPACT_ATOMS: atom_id res chain seq x y z
N MET A 1 36.33 -7.53 12.44
CA MET A 1 35.16 -6.65 12.62
C MET A 1 34.84 -6.61 14.09
N ARG A 2 34.71 -5.44 14.70
CA ARG A 2 34.47 -5.32 16.15
C ARG A 2 33.00 -5.66 16.45
N PRO A 3 32.67 -6.08 17.68
CA PRO A 3 31.28 -6.38 18.05
C PRO A 3 30.31 -5.22 17.82
N GLU A 4 30.75 -3.97 18.01
CA GLU A 4 29.95 -2.77 17.70
C GLU A 4 29.63 -2.61 16.20
N ASP A 5 30.56 -3.00 15.32
CA ASP A 5 30.38 -2.87 13.86
C ASP A 5 29.25 -3.81 13.37
N ARG A 6 29.09 -4.99 13.99
CA ARG A 6 28.02 -5.96 13.66
C ARG A 6 26.62 -5.46 14.02
N ALA A 7 26.49 -4.73 15.13
CA ALA A 7 25.21 -4.16 15.54
C ALA A 7 24.75 -3.07 14.55
N GLN A 8 25.69 -2.23 14.11
CA GLN A 8 25.44 -1.19 13.12
C GLN A 8 25.02 -1.77 11.77
N GLU A 9 25.67 -2.84 11.30
CA GLU A 9 25.30 -3.53 10.06
C GLU A 9 23.86 -4.07 10.08
N LEU A 10 23.43 -4.64 11.22
CA LEU A 10 22.07 -5.17 11.37
C LEU A 10 21.01 -4.06 11.33
N GLU A 11 21.28 -2.93 11.97
CA GLU A 11 20.41 -1.76 11.97
C GLU A 11 20.27 -1.16 10.56
N LEU A 12 21.40 -0.99 9.85
CA LEU A 12 21.39 -0.51 8.46
C LEU A 12 20.60 -1.45 7.55
N ALA A 13 20.81 -2.76 7.67
CA ALA A 13 20.05 -3.75 6.89
C ALA A 13 18.55 -3.75 7.21
N GLU A 14 18.15 -3.44 8.45
CA GLU A 14 16.75 -3.27 8.81
C GLU A 14 16.16 -1.98 8.24
N TYR A 15 16.90 -0.89 8.30
CA TYR A 15 16.52 0.39 7.70
C TYR A 15 16.33 0.28 6.18
N GLU A 16 17.26 -0.36 5.48
CA GLU A 16 17.16 -0.62 4.04
C GLU A 16 15.94 -1.48 3.68
N ARG A 17 15.67 -2.55 4.45
CA ARG A 17 14.49 -3.40 4.26
C ARG A 17 13.19 -2.63 4.49
N ASN A 18 13.14 -1.76 5.50
CA ASN A 18 11.95 -0.97 5.80
C ASN A 18 11.69 0.09 4.73
N GLN A 19 12.74 0.76 4.24
CA GLN A 19 12.62 1.67 3.11
C GLN A 19 12.13 0.95 1.84
N ALA A 20 12.70 -0.21 1.53
CA ALA A 20 12.28 -1.00 0.37
C ALA A 20 10.80 -1.40 0.41
N LYS A 21 10.25 -1.65 1.61
CA LYS A 21 8.82 -1.93 1.80
C LYS A 21 7.93 -0.68 1.73
N ALA A 22 8.44 0.47 2.20
CA ALA A 22 7.69 1.72 2.21
C ALA A 22 7.52 2.31 0.80
N ILE A 23 8.45 2.04 -0.10
CA ILE A 23 8.28 2.35 -1.52
C ILE A 23 7.18 1.45 -2.07
N MET A 24 6.01 2.03 -2.38
CA MET A 24 4.87 1.29 -2.90
C MET A 24 5.29 0.43 -4.10
N PRO A 25 5.14 -0.91 -4.03
CA PRO A 25 5.44 -1.76 -5.16
C PRO A 25 4.50 -1.41 -6.32
N LYS A 26 4.99 -1.53 -7.55
CA LYS A 26 4.15 -1.39 -8.75
C LYS A 26 2.93 -2.29 -8.59
N ALA A 27 1.75 -1.75 -8.93
CA ALA A 27 0.51 -2.49 -8.84
C ALA A 27 0.62 -3.82 -9.61
N THR A 28 0.34 -4.92 -8.92
CA THR A 28 0.34 -6.27 -9.51
C THR A 28 -0.90 -6.55 -10.35
N ARG A 29 -1.89 -5.64 -10.31
CA ARG A 29 -3.18 -5.77 -10.98
C ARG A 29 -3.69 -4.41 -11.49
N PRO A 30 -4.53 -4.38 -12.53
CA PRO A 30 -5.13 -3.14 -13.01
C PRO A 30 -6.13 -2.56 -12.01
N SER A 31 -6.30 -1.24 -12.06
CA SER A 31 -7.32 -0.54 -11.27
C SER A 31 -8.74 -0.89 -11.74
N ALA A 32 -9.65 -1.16 -10.80
CA ALA A 32 -11.04 -1.46 -11.09
C ALA A 32 -11.80 -0.21 -11.55
N LYS A 33 -12.75 -0.36 -12.49
CA LYS A 33 -13.64 0.73 -12.92
C LYS A 33 -14.75 1.02 -11.91
N TRP A 34 -15.15 -0.02 -11.16
CA TRP A 34 -16.24 0.00 -10.19
C TRP A 34 -15.75 -0.57 -8.86
N CYS A 35 -16.26 -0.03 -7.76
CA CYS A 35 -15.89 -0.45 -6.42
C CYS A 35 -16.29 -1.90 -6.17
N THR A 36 -15.35 -2.72 -5.73
CA THR A 36 -15.57 -4.15 -5.44
C THR A 36 -16.07 -4.40 -4.01
N ALA A 37 -16.33 -3.36 -3.22
CA ALA A 37 -16.81 -3.52 -1.86
C ALA A 37 -18.26 -4.04 -1.87
N PRO A 38 -18.60 -5.02 -1.01
CA PRO A 38 -19.96 -5.54 -0.92
C PRO A 38 -20.97 -4.42 -0.67
N GLY A 39 -21.97 -4.28 -1.54
CA GLY A 39 -23.04 -3.29 -1.40
C GLY A 39 -22.71 -1.86 -1.87
N CYS A 40 -21.50 -1.58 -2.38
CA CYS A 40 -21.15 -0.25 -2.90
C CYS A 40 -21.37 -0.14 -4.41
N GLY A 41 -20.52 -0.77 -5.23
CA GLY A 41 -20.63 -0.76 -6.69
C GLY A 41 -20.40 0.61 -7.37
N GLU A 42 -20.01 1.66 -6.64
CA GLU A 42 -19.80 3.00 -7.21
C GLU A 42 -18.65 3.06 -8.22
N ARG A 43 -18.73 3.98 -9.18
CA ARG A 43 -17.65 4.20 -10.16
C ARG A 43 -16.41 4.75 -9.45
N ILE A 44 -15.25 4.16 -9.72
CA ILE A 44 -13.97 4.69 -9.23
C ILE A 44 -13.51 5.81 -10.18
N PRO A 45 -13.35 7.06 -9.68
CA PRO A 45 -12.89 8.18 -10.50
C PRO A 45 -11.53 7.91 -11.13
N ASP A 46 -11.31 8.42 -12.35
CA ASP A 46 -10.06 8.23 -13.09
C ASP A 46 -8.85 8.79 -12.33
N ALA A 47 -8.98 9.99 -11.75
CA ALA A 47 -7.97 10.60 -10.89
C ALA A 47 -7.50 9.67 -9.76
N ARG A 48 -8.41 8.84 -9.21
CA ARG A 48 -8.06 7.88 -8.16
C ARG A 48 -7.40 6.61 -8.70
N ARG A 49 -7.76 6.18 -9.91
CA ARG A 49 -7.08 5.06 -10.60
C ARG A 49 -5.66 5.41 -11.03
N GLU A 50 -5.42 6.67 -11.33
CA GLU A 50 -4.10 7.22 -11.65
C GLU A 50 -3.25 7.41 -10.38
N ALA A 51 -3.81 8.05 -9.35
CA ALA A 51 -3.10 8.29 -8.09
C ALA A 51 -2.78 7.00 -7.32
N VAL A 52 -3.66 5.99 -7.40
CA VAL A 52 -3.50 4.70 -6.74
C VAL A 52 -3.57 3.58 -7.78
N PRO A 53 -2.44 3.23 -8.42
CA PRO A 53 -2.37 2.10 -9.33
C PRO A 53 -2.86 0.83 -8.65
N GLY A 54 -3.78 0.10 -9.29
CA GLY A 54 -4.36 -1.13 -8.76
C GLY A 54 -5.51 -0.96 -7.77
N VAL A 55 -6.05 0.26 -7.60
CA VAL A 55 -7.19 0.52 -6.70
C VAL A 55 -8.41 -0.36 -7.01
N GLN A 56 -9.05 -0.93 -5.97
CA GLN A 56 -10.22 -1.82 -6.10
C GLN A 56 -11.49 -1.26 -5.42
N CYS A 57 -11.34 -0.39 -4.42
CA CYS A 57 -12.44 0.20 -3.65
C CYS A 57 -12.59 1.69 -3.96
N CYS A 58 -13.77 2.30 -3.78
CA CYS A 58 -13.95 3.76 -3.78
C CYS A 58 -13.29 4.41 -2.55
N VAL A 59 -13.25 5.75 -2.47
CA VAL A 59 -12.57 6.45 -1.38
C VAL A 59 -13.26 6.20 -0.04
N ALA A 60 -14.59 6.28 -0.01
CA ALA A 60 -15.38 6.00 1.18
C ALA A 60 -15.17 4.57 1.70
N CYS A 61 -15.22 3.56 0.83
CA CYS A 61 -14.97 2.18 1.23
C CYS A 61 -13.52 1.94 1.68
N GLN A 62 -12.54 2.63 1.08
CA GLN A 62 -11.15 2.55 1.51
C GLN A 62 -10.96 3.14 2.92
N GLU A 63 -11.54 4.30 3.20
CA GLU A 63 -11.51 4.92 4.53
C GLU A 63 -12.14 4.02 5.60
N LEU A 64 -13.24 3.32 5.27
CA LEU A 64 -13.86 2.35 6.16
C LEU A 64 -12.95 1.13 6.42
N ASN A 65 -12.30 0.61 5.38
CA ASN A 65 -11.34 -0.49 5.53
C ASN A 65 -10.17 -0.10 6.44
N GLU A 66 -9.64 1.12 6.29
CA GLU A 66 -8.56 1.66 7.11
C GLU A 66 -8.96 1.83 8.58
N LYS A 67 -10.13 2.40 8.84
CA LYS A 67 -10.69 2.50 10.19
C LYS A 67 -10.88 1.13 10.85
N ASN A 68 -11.20 0.12 10.05
CA ASN A 68 -11.41 -1.25 10.51
C ASN A 68 -10.11 -2.08 10.55
N GLY A 69 -8.95 -1.50 10.24
CA GLY A 69 -7.66 -2.19 10.25
C GLY A 69 -7.50 -3.26 9.16
N ARG A 70 -8.27 -3.19 8.07
CA ARG A 70 -8.24 -4.13 6.93
C ARG A 70 -7.38 -3.65 5.76
N VAL A 71 -6.29 -2.96 6.06
CA VAL A 71 -5.35 -2.40 5.07
C VAL A 71 -4.30 -3.42 4.70
#